data_AF-A0A381THB7-F1
#
_entry.id   AF-A0A381THB7-F1
#
_cell.length_a   1.000
_cell.length_b   1.000
_cell.length_c   1.000
_cell.angle_alpha   90.00
_cell.angle_beta   90.00
_cell.angle_gamma   90.00
#
_symmetry.space_group_name_H-M   'P 1'
#
loop_
_entity.id
_entity.type
_entity.pdbx_description
1 polymer ?
#
loop_
_entity_poly.entity_id
_entity_poly.type
_entity_poly.pdbx_seq_one_letter_code
_entity_poly.pdbx_strand_id
1 'polypeptide(L)' 'MKKEIFINESMGETRIAIQEDSQLVEVYVERLDKQRMVG' A
#
# COMPACT_ATOMS: atom_id res chain seq x y z
N MET A 1 -15.01 17.02 -4.85
CA MET A 1 -14.22 15.79 -5.00
C MET A 1 -12.95 15.95 -4.19
N LYS A 2 -12.96 15.47 -2.95
CA LYS A 2 -11.79 15.46 -2.08
C LYS A 2 -11.04 14.16 -2.32
N LYS A 3 -9.76 14.26 -2.67
CA LYS A 3 -8.86 13.11 -2.86
C LYS A 3 -7.83 13.08 -1.75
N GLU A 4 -7.68 11.95 -1.10
CA GLU A 4 -6.77 11.73 0.01
C GLU A 4 -5.87 10.53 -0.29
N ILE A 5 -4.60 10.63 0.13
CA ILE A 5 -3.62 9.54 0.01
C ILE A 5 -3.20 9.16 1.43
N PHE A 6 -3.33 7.88 1.75
CA PHE A 6 -2.88 7.30 3.01
C PHE A 6 -1.66 6.43 2.73
N ILE A 7 -0.58 6.69 3.47
CA ILE A 7 0.64 5.90 3.42
C ILE A 7 0.82 5.25 4.78
N ASN A 8 0.94 3.93 4.79
CA ASN A 8 1.16 3.14 5.99
C ASN A 8 2.36 2.21 5.76
N GLU A 9 3.42 2.44 6.50
CA GLU A 9 4.65 1.64 6.48
C GLU A 9 4.74 0.81 7.76
N SER A 10 5.06 -0.48 7.61
CA SER A 10 5.36 -1.40 8.70
C SER A 10 6.60 -2.21 8.34
N MET A 11 7.20 -2.91 9.31
CA MET A 11 8.41 -3.72 9.04
C MET A 11 8.13 -4.72 7.91
N GLY A 12 8.76 -4.50 6.75
CA GLY A 12 8.61 -5.41 5.60
C GLY A 12 7.44 -5.12 4.67
N GLU A 13 6.55 -4.15 4.96
CA GLU A 13 5.38 -3.88 4.13
C GLU A 13 5.04 -2.39 4.04
N THR A 14 4.85 -1.91 2.81
CA THR A 14 4.34 -0.57 2.50
C THR A 14 2.95 -0.68 1.89
N ARG A 15 1.99 0.07 2.43
CA ARG A 15 0.60 0.15 1.94
C ARG A 15 0.29 1.59 1.57
N ILE A 16 -0.26 1.78 0.37
CA ILE A 16 -0.75 3.07 -0.10
C ILE A 16 -2.22 2.90 -0.47
N ALA A 17 -3.06 3.78 0.05
CA ALA A 17 -4.49 3.81 -0.26
C ALA A 17 -4.90 5.18 -0.78
N ILE A 18 -5.71 5.20 -1.84
CA ILE A 18 -6.29 6.41 -2.41
C ILE A 18 -7.79 6.41 -2.07
N GLN A 19 -8.25 7.52 -1.49
CA GLN A 19 -9.64 7.71 -1.14
C GLN A 19 -10.20 8.92 -1.89
N GLU A 20 -11.40 8.78 -2.46
CA GLU A 20 -12.16 9.87 -3.07
C GLU A 20 -13.52 9.99 -2.37
N ASP A 21 -13.82 11.17 -1.81
CA ASP A 21 -15.07 11.44 -1.11
C ASP A 21 -15.42 10.37 -0.05
N SER A 22 -14.41 9.97 0.72
CA SER A 22 -14.46 8.91 1.74
C SER A 22 -14.63 7.47 1.20
N GLN A 23 -14.59 7.24 -0.11
CA GLN A 23 -14.58 5.91 -0.71
C GLN A 23 -13.16 5.48 -1.10
N LEU A 24 -12.77 4.27 -0.71
CA LEU A 24 -11.50 3.68 -1.14
C LEU A 24 -11.58 3.31 -2.62
N VAL A 25 -10.73 3.92 -3.44
CA VAL A 25 -10.74 3.71 -4.90
C VAL A 25 -9.55 2.88 -5.39
N GLU A 26 -8.40 2.95 -4.70
CA GLU A 26 -7.19 2.22 -5.11
C GLU A 26 -6.34 1.84 -3.89
N VAL A 27 -5.70 0.67 -3.96
CA VAL A 27 -4.76 0.17 -2.95
C VAL A 27 -3.53 -0.42 -3.63
N TYR A 28 -2.36 -0.03 -3.16
CA TYR A 28 -1.06 -0.64 -3.49
C TYR A 28 -0.44 -1.24 -2.23
N VAL A 29 0.11 -2.45 -2.35
CA VAL A 29 0.80 -3.16 -1.26
C VAL A 29 2.12 -3.70 -1.78
N GLU A 30 3.21 -3.33 -1.13
CA GLU A 30 4.55 -3.81 -1.41
C GLU A 30 5.10 -4.55 -0.20
N ARG A 31 5.63 -5.76 -0.40
CA ARG A 31 6.26 -6.58 0.63
C ARG A 31 7.71 -6.83 0.28
N LEU A 32 8.61 -6.69 1.26
CA LEU A 32 10.05 -6.92 1.11
C LEU A 32 10.43 -8.42 1.04
N ASP A 33 9.46 -9.35 1.13
CA ASP A 33 9.68 -10.81 1.17
C ASP A 33 10.08 -11.47 -0.17
N LYS A 34 10.55 -10.71 -1.17
CA LYS A 34 10.91 -11.26 -2.50
C LYS A 34 12.33 -11.83 -2.63
N GLN A 35 13.01 -12.17 -1.55
CA GLN A 35 14.17 -13.06 -1.63
C GLN A 35 13.75 -14.51 -1.44
N ARG A 36 13.30 -15.15 -2.53
CA ARG A 36 13.31 -16.61 -2.62
C ARG A 36 14.78 -17.02 -2.65
N MET A 37 15.31 -17.63 -1.59
CA MET A 37 16.51 -18.44 -1.71
C MET A 37 16.16 -19.63 -2.61
N VAL A 38 16.55 -19.58 -3.88
CA VAL A 38 16.64 -20.79 -4.70
C VAL A 38 17.91 -21.51 -4.25
N GLY A 39 17.73 -22.70 -3.68
CA GLY A 39 18.83 -23.61 -3.34
C GLY A 39 19.41 -24.29 -4.57
#